data_AF-A0A1Q3GNA0-F1
#
_entry.id   AF-A0A1Q3GNA0-F1
#
_cell.length_a   1.000
_cell.length_b   1.000
_cell.length_c   1.000
_cell.angle_alpha   90.00
_cell.angle_beta   90.00
_cell.angle_gamma   90.00
#
_symmetry.space_group_name_H-M   'P 1'
#
loop_
_entity.id
_entity.type
_entity.pdbx_description
1 polymer ?
#
loop_
_entity_poly.entity_id
_entity_poly.type
_entity_poly.pdbx_seq_one_letter_code
_entity_poly.pdbx_strand_id
1 'polypeptide(L)'
;MQHAIPLVPSEDFAQIKRLIASGLTANIELAFQLLLSKHLNHWQAFSVIGYYASIHREYQDGYVGIDNFSLWQITLWENRFEWVESIEFGVDVEPHLAINGEIWSVGASYSQGFAANISETDMQRTRDIFVQYVYQQQEAIGKLFCEKE
;
A
#
# COMPACT_ATOMS: atom_id res chain seq x y z
N MET A 1 13.84 4.64 -12.41
CA MET A 1 14.42 5.75 -11.62
C MET A 1 14.66 5.24 -10.20
N GLN A 2 15.84 5.50 -9.59
CA GLN A 2 16.09 5.13 -8.20
C GLN A 2 15.30 6.07 -7.29
N HIS A 3 14.16 5.61 -6.77
CA HIS A 3 13.49 6.27 -5.65
C HIS A 3 14.33 5.99 -4.38
N ALA A 4 15.39 6.76 -4.21
CA ALA A 4 16.17 6.78 -2.98
C ALA A 4 15.34 7.51 -1.92
N ILE A 5 14.97 6.81 -0.86
CA ILE A 5 14.49 7.47 0.36
C ILE A 5 15.71 8.18 0.95
N PRO A 6 15.71 9.53 1.10
CA PRO A 6 16.93 10.31 1.33
C PRO A 6 17.69 10.06 2.66
N LEU A 7 17.36 9.03 3.45
CA LEU A 7 17.83 8.87 4.83
C LEU A 7 18.27 7.44 5.21
N VAL A 8 18.22 6.48 4.28
CA VAL A 8 18.60 5.08 4.57
C VAL A 8 19.81 4.69 3.71
N PRO A 9 20.92 4.20 4.30
CA PRO A 9 22.04 3.65 3.54
C PRO A 9 21.55 2.60 2.53
N SER A 10 22.17 2.53 1.35
CA SER A 10 21.69 1.71 0.23
C SER A 10 21.57 0.21 0.57
N GLU A 11 22.46 -0.31 1.43
CA GLU A 11 22.47 -1.70 1.89
C GLU A 11 21.29 -2.00 2.84
N ASP A 12 21.08 -1.15 3.85
CA ASP A 12 19.94 -1.23 4.76
C ASP A 12 18.61 -1.15 3.99
N PHE A 13 18.56 -0.30 2.96
CA PHE A 13 17.36 -0.16 2.14
C PHE A 13 17.10 -1.39 1.28
N ALA A 14 18.14 -2.03 0.73
CA ALA A 14 17.99 -3.29 0.01
C ALA A 14 17.48 -4.41 0.93
N GLN A 15 17.92 -4.45 2.19
CA GLN A 15 17.40 -5.39 3.18
C GLN A 15 15.93 -5.11 3.51
N ILE A 16 15.55 -3.84 3.76
CA ILE A 16 14.16 -3.44 4.01
C ILE A 16 13.25 -3.86 2.85
N LYS A 17 13.65 -3.63 1.60
CA LYS A 17 12.88 -4.09 0.43
C LYS A 17 12.69 -5.59 0.39
N ARG A 18 13.74 -6.37 0.71
CA ARG A 18 13.64 -7.84 0.77
C ARG A 18 12.68 -8.30 1.86
N LEU A 19 12.71 -7.66 3.02
CA LEU A 19 11.78 -7.95 4.11
C LEU A 19 10.33 -7.69 3.69
N ILE A 20 10.06 -6.54 3.07
CA ILE A 20 8.72 -6.19 2.55
C ILE A 20 8.27 -7.20 1.48
N ALA A 21 9.14 -7.46 0.50
CA ALA A 21 8.84 -8.37 -0.62
C ALA A 21 8.55 -9.81 -0.18
N SER A 22 9.02 -10.22 0.99
CA SER A 22 8.73 -11.56 1.53
C SER A 22 7.26 -11.78 1.86
N GLY A 23 6.47 -10.71 2.06
CA GLY A 23 5.05 -10.78 2.42
C GLY A 23 4.74 -11.34 3.81
N LEU A 24 5.74 -11.80 4.57
CA LEU A 24 5.55 -12.34 5.91
C LEU A 24 5.31 -11.21 6.92
N THR A 25 4.26 -11.32 7.72
CA THR A 25 3.88 -10.31 8.72
C THR A 25 5.05 -9.90 9.62
N ALA A 26 5.79 -10.87 10.18
CA ALA A 26 6.94 -10.60 11.04
C ALA A 26 8.07 -9.83 10.32
N ASN A 27 8.28 -10.10 9.03
CA ASN A 27 9.29 -9.39 8.24
C ASN A 27 8.82 -7.97 7.90
N ILE A 28 7.53 -7.79 7.62
CA ILE A 28 6.93 -6.48 7.39
C ILE A 28 7.00 -5.61 8.65
N GLU A 29 6.70 -6.19 9.82
CA GLU A 29 6.86 -5.51 11.11
C GLU A 29 8.31 -5.14 11.38
N LEU A 30 9.26 -6.05 11.13
CA LEU A 30 10.68 -5.75 11.27
C LEU A 30 11.11 -4.62 10.32
N ALA A 31 10.66 -4.65 9.06
CA ALA A 31 10.93 -3.58 8.10
C ALA A 31 10.39 -2.24 8.60
N PHE A 32 9.18 -2.23 9.16
CA PHE A 32 8.56 -1.04 9.75
C PHE A 32 9.39 -0.50 10.92
N GLN A 33 9.81 -1.36 11.87
CA GLN A 33 10.68 -0.96 12.98
C GLN A 33 12.03 -0.39 12.51
N LEU A 34 12.64 -1.02 11.51
CA LEU A 34 13.89 -0.52 10.93
C LEU A 34 13.69 0.88 10.34
N LEU A 35 12.59 1.12 9.61
CA LEU A 35 12.27 2.44 9.06
C LEU A 35 12.09 3.49 10.17
N LEU A 36 11.37 3.16 11.25
CA LEU A 36 11.22 4.04 12.41
C LEU A 36 12.58 4.35 13.08
N SER A 37 13.45 3.34 13.21
CA SER A 37 14.80 3.52 13.75
C SER A 37 15.68 4.46 12.92
N LYS A 38 15.34 4.66 11.64
CA LYS A 38 15.98 5.60 10.71
C LYS A 38 15.32 6.98 10.71
N HIS A 39 14.57 7.32 11.76
CA HIS A 39 13.90 8.61 11.96
C HIS A 39 12.74 8.88 10.99
N LEU A 40 12.19 7.86 10.33
CA LEU A 40 10.91 8.00 9.65
C LEU A 40 9.79 7.95 10.70
N ASN A 41 8.75 8.75 10.51
CA ASN A 41 7.53 8.63 11.30
C ASN A 41 6.63 7.48 10.79
N HIS A 42 5.54 7.20 11.50
CA HIS A 42 4.65 6.08 11.18
C HIS A 42 4.06 6.13 9.77
N TRP A 43 3.58 7.29 9.31
CA TRP A 43 2.99 7.38 7.97
C TRP A 43 4.08 7.27 6.89
N GLN A 44 5.28 7.81 7.11
CA GLN A 44 6.41 7.67 6.19
C GLN A 44 6.83 6.21 6.07
N ALA A 45 6.98 5.52 7.21
CA ALA A 45 7.29 4.10 7.21
C ALA A 45 6.18 3.30 6.49
N PHE A 46 4.91 3.60 6.76
CA PHE A 46 3.77 2.95 6.12
C PHE A 46 3.73 3.17 4.61
N SER A 47 3.99 4.40 4.12
CA SER A 47 4.12 4.69 2.69
C SER A 47 5.17 3.80 2.03
N VAL A 48 6.31 3.57 2.69
CA VAL A 48 7.39 2.73 2.16
C VAL A 48 6.98 1.27 2.11
N ILE A 49 6.35 0.75 3.17
CA ILE A 49 5.85 -0.62 3.18
C ILE A 49 4.86 -0.85 2.03
N GLY A 50 3.81 -0.01 1.92
CA GLY A 50 2.80 -0.19 0.87
C GLY A 50 3.33 0.04 -0.55
N TYR A 51 4.29 0.97 -0.74
CA TYR A 51 4.92 1.18 -2.05
C TYR A 51 5.68 -0.06 -2.53
N TYR A 52 6.42 -0.72 -1.63
CA TYR A 52 7.23 -1.91 -1.97
C TYR A 52 6.52 -3.24 -1.73
N ALA A 53 5.28 -3.22 -1.24
CA ALA A 53 4.45 -4.42 -1.15
C ALA A 53 4.28 -5.04 -2.55
N SER A 54 4.26 -6.37 -2.58
CA SER A 54 4.10 -7.13 -3.80
C SER A 54 2.64 -7.04 -4.27
N ILE A 55 2.42 -6.33 -5.38
CA ILE A 55 1.08 -6.09 -5.94
C ILE A 55 0.66 -7.29 -6.79
N HIS A 56 -0.46 -7.89 -6.43
CA HIS A 56 -1.13 -8.93 -7.22
C HIS A 56 -2.63 -8.75 -7.09
N ARG A 57 -3.39 -8.90 -8.18
CA ARG A 57 -4.85 -8.84 -8.12
C ARG A 57 -5.41 -10.17 -7.61
N GLU A 58 -5.96 -10.15 -6.40
CA GLU A 58 -6.79 -11.21 -5.87
C GLU A 58 -8.25 -10.78 -5.93
N TYR A 59 -9.05 -11.50 -6.72
CA TYR A 59 -10.47 -11.17 -6.90
C TYR A 59 -11.24 -11.28 -5.57
N GLN A 60 -12.08 -10.30 -5.31
CA GLN A 60 -13.04 -10.26 -4.22
C GLN A 60 -14.44 -10.10 -4.78
N ASP A 61 -15.45 -10.65 -4.10
CA ASP A 61 -16.83 -10.54 -4.53
C ASP A 61 -17.23 -9.06 -4.70
N GLY A 62 -17.66 -8.73 -5.91
CA GLY A 62 -18.14 -7.41 -6.31
C GLY A 62 -19.65 -7.38 -6.54
N TYR A 63 -20.12 -6.25 -7.08
CA TYR A 63 -21.50 -6.08 -7.54
C TYR A 63 -21.57 -6.21 -9.07
N VAL A 64 -22.77 -6.36 -9.64
CA VAL A 64 -22.93 -6.45 -11.10
C VAL A 64 -22.34 -5.20 -11.77
N GLY A 65 -21.29 -5.39 -12.58
CA GLY A 65 -20.60 -4.32 -13.31
C GLY A 65 -19.42 -3.69 -12.56
N ILE A 66 -19.14 -4.12 -11.33
CA ILE A 66 -18.00 -3.66 -10.52
C ILE A 66 -17.25 -4.89 -9.98
N ASP A 67 -16.02 -5.08 -10.44
CA ASP A 67 -15.13 -6.13 -9.94
C ASP A 67 -14.19 -5.56 -8.88
N ASN A 68 -14.11 -6.19 -7.70
CA ASN A 68 -13.20 -5.77 -6.64
C ASN A 68 -11.95 -6.64 -6.65
N PHE A 69 -10.79 -6.02 -6.42
CA PHE A 69 -9.51 -6.71 -6.33
C PHE A 69 -8.72 -6.22 -5.14
N SER A 70 -8.30 -7.14 -4.27
CA SER A 70 -7.23 -6.86 -3.32
C SER A 70 -5.90 -6.84 -4.07
N LEU A 71 -5.10 -5.80 -3.86
CA LEU A 71 -3.76 -5.69 -4.46
C LEU A 71 -2.66 -6.19 -3.53
N TRP A 72 -2.82 -5.91 -2.25
CA TRP A 72 -1.99 -6.42 -1.18
C TRP A 72 -2.71 -6.24 0.15
N GLN A 73 -2.32 -7.08 1.10
CA GLN A 73 -2.75 -7.00 2.49
C GLN A 73 -1.53 -7.10 3.38
N ILE A 74 -1.43 -6.21 4.37
CA ILE A 74 -0.38 -6.23 5.38
C ILE A 74 -0.98 -6.04 6.76
N THR A 75 -0.33 -6.58 7.78
CA THR A 75 -0.70 -6.33 9.18
C THR A 75 0.46 -5.64 9.87
N LEU A 76 0.18 -4.52 10.53
CA LEU A 76 1.16 -3.73 11.29
C LEU A 76 0.51 -3.28 12.60
N TRP A 77 1.11 -3.66 13.73
CA TRP A 77 0.62 -3.31 15.08
C TRP A 77 -0.86 -3.64 15.29
N GLU A 78 -1.23 -4.84 14.83
CA GLU A 78 -2.59 -5.40 14.87
C GLU A 78 -3.62 -4.68 13.98
N ASN A 79 -3.21 -3.65 13.25
CA ASN A 79 -4.04 -3.05 12.20
C ASN A 79 -3.83 -3.81 10.90
N ARG A 80 -4.91 -4.34 10.32
CA ARG A 80 -4.93 -4.92 8.98
C ARG A 80 -5.17 -3.79 7.98
N PHE A 81 -4.21 -3.60 7.09
CA PHE A 81 -4.33 -2.68 5.96
C PHE A 81 -4.44 -3.47 4.67
N GLU A 82 -5.30 -3.01 3.79
CA GLU A 82 -5.53 -3.65 2.51
C GLU A 82 -5.75 -2.59 1.45
N TRP A 83 -5.03 -2.70 0.34
CA TRP A 83 -5.19 -1.80 -0.80
C TRP A 83 -6.05 -2.49 -1.84
N VAL A 84 -7.17 -1.87 -2.18
CA VAL A 84 -8.23 -2.46 -3.00
C VAL A 84 -8.44 -1.61 -4.23
N GLU A 85 -8.71 -2.25 -5.37
CA GLU A 85 -9.18 -1.60 -6.59
C GLU A 85 -10.61 -2.08 -6.89
N SER A 86 -11.53 -1.14 -7.04
CA SER A 86 -12.85 -1.36 -7.62
C SER A 86 -12.78 -1.02 -9.09
N ILE A 87 -13.16 -1.93 -9.97
CA ILE A 87 -13.05 -1.76 -11.43
C ILE A 87 -14.44 -1.76 -12.03
N GLU A 88 -14.90 -0.59 -12.46
CA GLU A 88 -16.20 -0.41 -13.11
C GLU A 88 -16.08 -0.69 -14.62
N PHE A 89 -16.96 -1.55 -15.13
CA PHE A 89 -17.03 -1.96 -16.55
C PHE A 89 -15.70 -2.45 -17.15
N GLY A 90 -14.75 -2.88 -16.32
CA GLY A 90 -13.42 -3.33 -16.75
C GLY A 90 -12.47 -2.21 -17.21
N VAL A 91 -12.81 -0.94 -17.00
CA VAL A 91 -12.03 0.20 -17.54
C VAL A 91 -11.66 1.23 -16.49
N ASP A 92 -12.60 1.62 -15.63
CA ASP A 92 -12.39 2.69 -14.65
C ASP A 92 -12.03 2.08 -13.30
N VAL A 93 -10.86 2.45 -12.78
CA VAL A 93 -10.31 1.92 -11.55
C VAL A 93 -10.40 2.96 -10.45
N GLU A 94 -11.07 2.59 -9.37
CA GLU A 94 -11.17 3.36 -8.14
C GLU A 94 -10.39 2.65 -7.02
N PRO A 95 -9.23 3.16 -6.61
CA PRO A 95 -8.51 2.62 -5.47
C PRO A 95 -9.14 3.02 -4.13
N HIS A 96 -9.03 2.11 -3.15
CA HIS A 96 -9.47 2.28 -1.78
C HIS A 96 -8.42 1.75 -0.81
N LEU A 97 -8.34 2.35 0.37
CA LEU A 97 -7.61 1.79 1.51
C LEU A 97 -8.61 1.20 2.49
N ALA A 98 -8.58 -0.11 2.71
CA ALA A 98 -9.33 -0.74 3.77
C ALA A 98 -8.47 -0.89 5.03
N ILE A 99 -9.00 -0.47 6.18
CA ILE A 99 -8.33 -0.54 7.48
C ILE A 99 -9.24 -1.31 8.45
N ASN A 100 -8.79 -2.47 8.93
CA ASN A 100 -9.58 -3.35 9.78
C ASN A 100 -10.98 -3.68 9.21
N GLY A 101 -11.11 -3.70 7.88
CA GLY A 101 -12.37 -3.94 7.16
C GLY A 101 -13.21 -2.69 6.87
N GLU A 102 -12.85 -1.52 7.40
CA GLU A 102 -13.48 -0.25 7.03
C GLU A 102 -12.85 0.30 5.75
N ILE A 103 -13.68 0.63 4.74
CA ILE A 103 -13.21 1.09 3.43
C ILE A 103 -13.12 2.62 3.41
N TRP A 104 -11.94 3.14 3.11
CA TRP A 104 -11.66 4.55 2.97
C TRP A 104 -11.48 4.89 1.49
N SER A 105 -12.34 5.76 0.96
CA SER A 105 -12.22 6.23 -0.42
C SER A 105 -10.99 7.14 -0.56
N VAL A 106 -10.24 6.92 -1.64
CA VAL A 106 -9.05 7.71 -1.98
C VAL A 106 -9.41 8.96 -2.77
N GLY A 107 -10.60 8.99 -3.41
CA GLY A 107 -11.05 10.13 -4.21
C GLY A 107 -10.26 10.36 -5.50
N ALA A 108 -9.49 9.36 -5.93
CA ALA A 108 -8.79 9.34 -7.21
C ALA A 108 -9.34 8.20 -8.06
N SER A 109 -9.30 8.35 -9.38
CA SER A 109 -9.61 7.28 -10.33
C SER A 109 -8.66 7.34 -11.52
N TYR A 110 -8.49 6.20 -12.19
CA TYR A 110 -7.76 6.15 -13.45
C TYR A 110 -8.32 5.07 -14.35
N SER A 111 -8.22 5.28 -15.66
CA SER A 111 -8.60 4.25 -16.63
C SER A 111 -7.42 3.31 -16.89
N GLN A 112 -7.70 2.02 -16.96
CA GLN A 112 -6.76 0.98 -17.35
C GLN A 112 -7.09 0.42 -18.73
N GLY A 113 -6.09 -0.15 -19.40
CA GLY A 113 -6.35 -0.98 -20.58
C GLY A 113 -7.01 -2.30 -20.19
N PHE A 114 -7.80 -2.88 -21.09
CA PHE A 114 -8.46 -4.17 -20.88
C PHE A 114 -7.42 -5.31 -20.85
N ALA A 115 -6.87 -5.59 -19.67
CA ALA A 115 -5.88 -6.64 -19.46
C ALA A 115 -6.20 -7.42 -18.17
N ALA A 116 -6.14 -8.75 -18.25
CA ALA A 116 -6.39 -9.64 -17.11
C ALA A 116 -5.34 -9.49 -15.99
N ASN A 117 -4.13 -9.05 -16.34
CA ASN A 117 -3.05 -8.79 -15.40
C ASN A 117 -2.81 -7.28 -15.28
N ILE A 118 -2.51 -6.81 -14.08
CA ILE A 118 -2.11 -5.43 -13.84
C ILE A 118 -0.75 -5.17 -14.53
N SER A 119 -0.68 -4.13 -15.36
CA SER A 119 0.56 -3.78 -16.07
C SER A 119 1.57 -3.11 -15.13
N GLU A 120 2.85 -3.07 -15.49
CA GLU A 120 3.86 -2.33 -14.70
C GLU A 120 3.51 -0.84 -14.58
N THR A 121 2.93 -0.25 -15.63
CA THR A 121 2.46 1.15 -15.62
C THR A 121 1.32 1.35 -14.63
N ASP A 122 0.35 0.43 -14.60
CA ASP A 122 -0.77 0.49 -13.66
C ASP A 122 -0.31 0.23 -12.22
N MET A 123 0.62 -0.71 -12.03
CA MET A 123 1.28 -0.93 -10.73
C MET A 123 1.99 0.33 -10.22
N GLN A 124 2.70 1.06 -11.10
CA GLN A 124 3.32 2.32 -10.70
C GLN A 124 2.28 3.39 -10.39
N ARG A 125 1.23 3.49 -11.19
CA ARG A 125 0.16 4.48 -10.98
C ARG A 125 -0.58 4.25 -9.66
N THR A 126 -0.97 3.01 -9.36
CA THR A 126 -1.65 2.66 -8.11
C THR A 126 -0.75 2.92 -6.89
N ARG A 127 0.57 2.67 -7.00
CA ARG A 127 1.56 3.02 -5.97
C ARG A 127 1.65 4.53 -5.73
N ASP A 128 1.72 5.32 -6.79
CA ASP A 128 1.83 6.77 -6.69
C ASP A 128 0.58 7.35 -6.01
N ILE A 129 -0.61 6.85 -6.37
CA ILE A 129 -1.88 7.20 -5.73
C ILE A 129 -1.87 6.82 -4.25
N PHE A 130 -1.44 5.60 -3.92
CA PHE A 130 -1.32 5.15 -2.52
C PHE A 130 -0.42 6.08 -1.70
N VAL A 131 0.79 6.37 -2.18
CA VAL A 131 1.74 7.23 -1.45
C VAL A 131 1.20 8.64 -1.27
N GLN A 132 0.58 9.21 -2.32
CA GLN A 132 -0.05 10.52 -2.24
C GLN A 132 -1.19 10.54 -1.21
N TYR A 133 -2.03 9.50 -1.21
CA TYR A 133 -3.14 9.39 -0.26
C TYR A 133 -2.64 9.28 1.19
N VAL A 134 -1.65 8.41 1.45
CA VAL A 134 -1.06 8.25 2.78
C VAL A 134 -0.45 9.56 3.27
N TYR A 135 0.21 10.32 2.39
CA TYR A 135 0.74 11.63 2.72
C TYR A 135 -0.37 12.62 3.11
N GLN A 136 -1.48 12.64 2.38
CA GLN A 136 -2.64 13.50 2.68
C GLN A 136 -3.33 13.11 4.00
N GLN A 137 -3.35 11.82 4.33
CA GLN A 137 -3.97 11.27 5.55
C GLN A 137 -2.97 11.04 6.69
N GLN A 138 -1.82 11.71 6.67
CA GLN A 138 -0.71 11.47 7.60
C GLN A 138 -1.11 11.50 9.08
N GLU A 139 -2.00 12.40 9.48
CA GLU A 139 -2.46 12.52 10.87
C GLU A 139 -3.36 11.36 11.27
N ALA A 140 -4.30 10.98 10.41
CA ALA A 140 -5.21 9.86 10.64
C ALA A 140 -4.42 8.55 10.74
N ILE A 141 -3.53 8.31 9.78
CA ILE A 141 -2.67 7.12 9.75
C ILE A 141 -1.73 7.11 10.95
N GLY A 142 -1.14 8.25 11.31
CA GLY A 142 -0.28 8.36 12.48
C GLY A 142 -0.99 7.94 13.78
N LYS A 143 -2.25 8.35 13.97
CA LYS A 143 -3.04 8.01 15.16
C LYS A 143 -3.26 6.51 15.33
N LEU A 144 -3.47 5.77 14.23
CA LEU A 144 -3.64 4.31 14.25
C LEU A 144 -2.47 3.56 14.90
N PHE A 145 -1.29 4.19 14.92
CA PHE A 145 -0.06 3.64 15.45
C PHE A 145 0.33 4.24 16.80
N CYS A 146 -0.20 5.41 17.18
CA CYS A 146 0.12 6.10 18.43
C CYS A 146 -0.79 5.72 19.61
N GLU A 147 -1.98 5.17 19.38
CA GLU A 147 -2.96 4.89 20.45
C GLU A 147 -2.63 3.66 21.33
N LYS A 148 -1.42 3.09 21.24
CA LYS A 148 -1.04 1.85 21.95
C LYS A 148 0.22 1.96 22.83
N GLU A 149 0.67 3.16 23.18
CA GLU A 149 1.59 3.38 24.33
C GLU A 149 0.80 3.54 25.64
#